data_AF-A0A0J8V5U5-F1
#
_entry.id   AF-A0A0J8V5U5-F1
#
_cell.length_a   1.000
_cell.length_b   1.000
_cell.length_c   1.000
_cell.angle_alpha   90.00
_cell.angle_beta   90.00
_cell.angle_gamma   90.00
#
_symmetry.space_group_name_H-M   'P 1'
#
loop_
_entity.id
_entity.type
_entity.pdbx_description
1 polymer ?
#
loop_
_entity_poly.entity_id
_entity_poly.type
_entity_poly.pdbx_seq_one_letter_code
_entity_poly.pdbx_strand_id
1 'polypeptide(L)'
;MKEELKSYVVEQTRISELMQEFGCTGKHVKPKDILDRIVQVEFKTVVICGKQFMYCGIALKSNNPNRPFVVVGKPSVCIDPANWRDAIGHEVSFNNSFEEIYKLEAYRMMTEYKPVEPEHNVPKGFTRYNGVNITRDAYQLKDEDTNNFGVIGSGRAMLEIAGEQIKFSFNCQSNQIKPGDFIVYLDDEDIYHCSEKVFTERNYV
;
A
#
# COMPACT_ATOMS: atom_id res chain seq x y z
N MET A 1 16.01 -6.11 -24.26
CA MET A 1 14.92 -5.92 -23.28
C MET A 1 14.51 -4.46 -23.06
N LYS A 2 15.22 -3.60 -22.30
CA LYS A 2 14.74 -2.23 -22.02
C LYS A 2 14.54 -1.35 -23.28
N GLU A 3 15.36 -1.50 -24.31
CA GLU A 3 15.19 -0.75 -25.57
C GLU A 3 14.05 -1.30 -26.44
N GLU A 4 13.88 -2.63 -26.51
CA GLU A 4 12.74 -3.27 -27.19
C GLU A 4 11.40 -2.99 -26.49
N LEU A 5 11.40 -2.77 -25.17
CA LEU A 5 10.18 -2.42 -24.44
C LEU A 5 9.71 -0.99 -24.70
N LYS A 6 10.62 -0.08 -25.08
CA LYS A 6 10.28 1.31 -25.40
C LYS A 6 9.46 1.44 -26.68
N SER A 7 9.60 0.52 -27.64
CA SER A 7 8.83 0.57 -28.89
C SER A 7 7.35 0.26 -28.71
N TYR A 8 6.95 -0.35 -27.59
CA TYR A 8 5.55 -0.70 -27.32
C TYR A 8 4.76 0.39 -26.58
N VAL A 9 5.42 1.42 -26.04
CA VAL A 9 4.80 2.41 -25.13
C VAL A 9 4.84 3.80 -25.76
N VAL A 10 4.18 3.97 -26.91
CA VAL A 10 4.30 5.19 -27.74
C VAL A 10 3.18 6.22 -27.47
N GLU A 11 2.04 5.85 -26.87
CA GLU A 11 0.85 6.71 -26.81
C GLU A 11 0.67 7.63 -25.58
N GLN A 12 1.48 7.50 -24.52
CA GLN A 12 1.23 8.26 -23.26
C GLN A 12 1.95 9.63 -23.16
N THR A 13 2.70 10.02 -24.17
CA THR A 13 3.38 11.33 -24.23
C THR A 13 2.37 12.48 -24.33
N ARG A 14 1.30 12.30 -25.11
CA ARG A 14 0.28 13.33 -25.36
C ARG A 14 -0.53 13.71 -24.12
N ILE A 15 -0.88 12.75 -23.26
CA ILE A 15 -1.62 13.02 -22.03
C ILE A 15 -0.74 13.81 -21.04
N SER A 16 0.54 13.47 -20.96
CA SER A 16 1.49 14.19 -20.10
C SER A 16 1.65 15.65 -20.55
N GLU A 17 1.70 15.90 -21.86
CA GLU A 17 1.71 17.25 -22.44
C GLU A 17 0.44 18.03 -22.13
N LEU A 18 -0.75 17.42 -22.30
CA LEU A 18 -2.02 18.04 -21.96
C LEU A 18 -2.12 18.37 -20.46
N MET A 19 -1.66 17.47 -19.59
CA MET A 19 -1.63 17.73 -18.14
C MET A 19 -0.75 18.95 -17.80
N GLN A 20 0.38 19.11 -18.49
CA GLN A 20 1.25 20.27 -18.31
C GLN A 20 0.59 21.55 -18.85
N GLU A 21 -0.04 21.50 -20.02
CA GLU A 21 -0.76 22.62 -20.64
C GLU A 21 -1.89 23.15 -19.74
N PHE A 22 -2.67 22.25 -19.13
CA PHE A 22 -3.78 22.61 -18.24
C PHE A 22 -3.35 22.86 -16.78
N GLY A 23 -2.05 22.81 -16.46
CA GLY A 23 -1.56 23.07 -15.10
C GLY A 23 -1.93 22.00 -14.07
N CYS A 24 -2.15 20.76 -14.50
CA CYS A 24 -2.48 19.63 -13.63
C CYS A 24 -1.24 19.18 -12.82
N THR A 25 -1.18 19.54 -11.53
CA THR A 25 -0.03 19.24 -10.64
C THR A 25 -0.15 17.93 -9.85
N GLY A 26 -1.25 17.20 -10.02
CA GLY A 26 -1.49 15.95 -9.30
C GLY A 26 -0.49 14.84 -9.65
N LYS A 27 -0.12 14.04 -8.64
CA LYS A 27 0.65 12.80 -8.83
C LYS A 27 -0.16 11.86 -9.72
N HIS A 28 0.47 11.31 -10.76
CA HIS A 28 -0.14 10.35 -11.68
C HIS A 28 0.86 9.24 -12.00
N VAL A 29 0.35 8.10 -12.43
CA VAL A 29 1.18 6.96 -12.86
C VAL A 29 1.83 7.33 -14.19
N LYS A 30 3.16 7.24 -14.28
CA LYS A 30 3.87 7.41 -15.55
C LYS A 30 4.28 6.05 -16.10
N PRO A 31 4.20 5.82 -17.43
CA PRO A 31 4.64 4.57 -18.03
C PRO A 31 6.08 4.20 -17.67
N LYS A 32 6.95 5.21 -17.61
CA LYS A 32 8.36 5.03 -17.26
C LYS A 32 8.54 4.41 -15.88
N ASP A 33 7.72 4.81 -14.91
CA ASP A 33 7.78 4.30 -13.54
C ASP A 33 7.41 2.81 -13.48
N ILE A 34 6.51 2.37 -14.36
CA ILE A 34 6.16 0.94 -14.54
C ILE A 34 7.31 0.21 -15.22
N LEU A 35 7.78 0.72 -16.36
CA LEU A 35 8.85 0.10 -17.17
C LEU A 35 10.12 -0.12 -16.36
N ASP A 36 10.49 0.82 -15.49
CA ASP A 36 11.68 0.72 -14.65
C ASP A 36 11.58 -0.39 -13.59
N ARG A 37 10.36 -0.87 -13.30
CA ARG A 37 10.10 -1.97 -12.36
C ARG A 37 9.95 -3.32 -13.03
N ILE A 38 9.84 -3.40 -14.35
CA ILE A 38 9.75 -4.68 -15.07
C ILE A 38 11.08 -5.42 -14.93
N VAL A 39 11.03 -6.62 -14.39
CA VAL A 39 12.19 -7.51 -14.26
C VAL A 39 12.21 -8.59 -15.35
N GLN A 40 11.05 -9.03 -15.80
CA GLN A 40 10.92 -10.09 -16.80
C GLN A 40 9.60 -9.96 -17.55
N VAL A 41 9.60 -10.36 -18.82
CA VAL A 41 8.41 -10.48 -19.66
C VAL A 41 8.42 -11.86 -20.30
N GLU A 42 7.30 -12.57 -20.23
CA GLU A 42 7.12 -13.88 -20.86
C GLU A 42 5.88 -13.90 -21.72
N PHE A 43 6.00 -14.49 -22.91
CA PHE A 43 4.89 -14.70 -23.82
C PHE A 43 4.54 -16.18 -23.88
N LYS A 44 3.25 -16.49 -23.86
CA LYS A 44 2.77 -17.87 -23.97
C LYS A 44 1.59 -17.97 -24.92
N THR A 45 1.79 -18.75 -25.97
CA THR A 45 0.73 -19.12 -26.90
C THR A 45 -0.07 -20.30 -26.34
N VAL A 46 -1.40 -20.20 -26.39
CA VAL A 46 -2.34 -21.23 -25.93
C VAL A 46 -3.38 -21.44 -27.02
N VAL A 47 -3.79 -22.69 -27.23
CA VAL A 47 -4.89 -23.04 -28.14
C VAL A 47 -6.05 -23.58 -27.33
N ILE A 48 -7.22 -22.93 -27.44
CA ILE A 48 -8.46 -23.35 -26.77
C ILE A 48 -9.53 -23.50 -27.84
N CYS A 49 -10.13 -24.69 -27.95
CA CYS A 49 -11.17 -24.97 -28.94
C CYS A 49 -10.78 -24.60 -30.38
N GLY A 50 -9.52 -24.85 -30.76
CA GLY A 50 -8.99 -24.51 -32.09
C GLY A 50 -8.74 -23.02 -32.33
N LYS A 51 -8.90 -22.17 -31.32
CA LYS A 51 -8.57 -20.74 -31.36
C LYS A 51 -7.24 -20.49 -30.68
N GLN A 52 -6.37 -19.72 -31.34
CA GLN A 52 -5.03 -19.42 -30.87
C GLN A 52 -5.01 -18.06 -30.17
N PHE A 53 -4.42 -18.06 -28.98
CA PHE A 53 -4.30 -16.93 -28.08
C PHE A 53 -2.84 -16.74 -27.70
N MET A 54 -2.41 -15.53 -27.41
CA MET A 54 -1.13 -15.28 -26.76
C MET A 54 -1.30 -14.40 -25.54
N TYR A 55 -0.80 -14.88 -24.42
CA TYR A 55 -0.74 -14.16 -23.15
C TYR A 55 0.65 -13.56 -22.96
N CYS A 56 0.70 -12.43 -22.27
CA CYS A 56 1.93 -11.81 -21.81
C CYS A 56 1.91 -11.74 -20.28
N GLY A 57 2.86 -12.40 -19.62
CA GLY A 57 3.14 -12.20 -18.20
C GLY A 57 4.22 -11.15 -18.02
N ILE A 58 3.95 -10.10 -17.24
CA ILE A 58 4.93 -9.07 -16.90
C ILE A 58 5.22 -9.17 -15.40
N ALA A 59 6.46 -9.50 -15.07
CA ALA A 59 6.94 -9.57 -13.71
C ALA A 59 7.50 -8.21 -13.27
N LEU A 60 7.00 -7.70 -12.15
CA LEU A 60 7.46 -6.47 -11.51
C LEU A 60 8.33 -6.76 -10.29
N LYS A 61 9.30 -5.88 -10.06
CA LYS A 61 10.11 -5.86 -8.84
C LYS A 61 9.19 -5.75 -7.61
N SER A 62 9.40 -6.65 -6.65
CA SER A 62 8.73 -6.65 -5.34
C SER A 62 9.77 -6.62 -4.22
N ASN A 63 9.31 -6.46 -2.96
CA ASN A 63 10.18 -6.49 -1.79
C ASN A 63 10.84 -7.87 -1.55
N ASN A 64 10.29 -8.92 -2.17
CA ASN A 64 10.85 -10.27 -2.11
C ASN A 64 11.36 -10.67 -3.51
N PRO A 65 12.69 -10.73 -3.73
CA PRO A 65 13.24 -11.03 -5.05
C PRO A 65 12.84 -12.42 -5.60
N ASN A 66 12.46 -13.36 -4.72
CA ASN A 66 12.03 -14.71 -5.10
C ASN A 66 10.53 -14.83 -5.35
N ARG A 67 9.77 -13.75 -5.16
CA ARG A 67 8.32 -13.71 -5.38
C ARG A 67 7.95 -12.43 -6.12
N PRO A 68 8.22 -12.37 -7.44
CA PRO A 68 7.82 -11.22 -8.25
C PRO A 68 6.30 -11.09 -8.26
N PHE A 69 5.82 -9.86 -8.36
CA PHE A 69 4.41 -9.60 -8.63
C PHE A 69 4.21 -9.69 -10.14
N VAL A 70 3.42 -10.66 -10.61
CA VAL A 70 3.21 -10.90 -12.04
C VAL A 70 1.81 -10.48 -12.44
N VAL A 71 1.72 -9.68 -13.50
CA VAL A 71 0.44 -9.25 -14.08
C VAL A 71 0.28 -9.87 -15.46
N VAL A 72 -0.93 -10.39 -15.71
CA VAL A 72 -1.35 -10.94 -17.00
C VAL A 72 -2.64 -10.25 -17.39
N GLY A 73 -2.64 -9.60 -18.57
CA GLY A 73 -3.82 -8.97 -19.14
C GLY A 73 -4.60 -9.92 -20.04
N LYS A 74 -5.55 -9.34 -20.78
CA LYS A 74 -6.30 -10.08 -21.81
C LYS A 74 -5.34 -10.58 -22.90
N PRO A 75 -5.53 -11.81 -23.42
CA PRO A 75 -4.67 -12.30 -24.48
C PRO A 75 -4.89 -11.53 -25.78
N SER A 76 -3.91 -11.57 -26.68
CA SER A 76 -4.16 -11.32 -28.10
C SER A 76 -4.83 -12.54 -28.72
N VAL A 77 -5.81 -12.32 -29.61
CA VAL A 77 -6.62 -13.39 -30.21
C VAL A 77 -6.43 -13.40 -31.72
N CYS A 78 -6.12 -14.57 -32.27
CA CYS A 78 -6.14 -14.77 -33.71
C CYS A 78 -7.53 -15.19 -34.18
N ILE A 79 -8.08 -14.45 -35.14
CA ILE A 79 -9.35 -14.82 -35.78
C ILE A 79 -9.13 -15.95 -36.79
N ASP A 80 -8.01 -15.89 -37.54
CA ASP A 80 -7.61 -16.85 -38.56
C ASP A 80 -6.17 -17.36 -38.33
N PRO A 81 -6.00 -18.61 -37.83
CA PRO A 81 -4.69 -19.18 -37.54
C PRO A 81 -3.72 -19.19 -38.73
N ALA A 82 -4.20 -19.24 -39.98
CA ALA A 82 -3.34 -19.21 -41.16
C ALA A 82 -2.60 -17.87 -41.31
N ASN A 83 -3.13 -16.81 -40.71
CA ASN A 83 -2.59 -15.46 -40.71
C ASN A 83 -1.92 -15.08 -39.39
N TRP A 84 -1.57 -16.05 -38.54
CA TRP A 84 -0.88 -15.79 -37.29
C TRP A 84 0.48 -15.12 -37.51
N ARG A 85 0.79 -14.13 -36.68
CA ARG A 85 2.07 -13.40 -36.67
C ARG A 85 2.47 -13.17 -35.21
N ASP A 86 3.53 -13.84 -34.75
CA ASP A 86 4.02 -13.74 -33.36
C ASP A 86 4.32 -12.29 -32.95
N ALA A 87 4.88 -11.49 -33.86
CA ALA A 87 5.19 -10.09 -33.60
C ALA A 87 3.95 -9.27 -33.18
N ILE A 88 2.84 -9.45 -33.90
CA ILE A 88 1.55 -8.80 -33.59
C ILE A 88 1.00 -9.36 -32.27
N GLY A 89 1.10 -10.68 -32.08
CA GLY A 89 0.68 -11.34 -30.85
C GLY A 89 1.40 -10.78 -29.62
N HIS A 90 2.72 -10.61 -29.70
CA HIS A 90 3.57 -10.06 -28.64
C HIS A 90 3.15 -8.62 -28.32
N GLU A 91 3.04 -7.77 -29.34
CA GLU A 91 2.66 -6.37 -29.17
C GLU A 91 1.30 -6.21 -28.47
N VAL A 92 0.26 -6.86 -29.02
CA VAL A 92 -1.10 -6.72 -28.49
C VAL A 92 -1.20 -7.31 -27.08
N SER A 93 -0.61 -8.48 -26.84
CA SER A 93 -0.67 -9.10 -25.51
C SER A 93 0.15 -8.34 -24.47
N PHE A 94 1.29 -7.76 -24.85
CA PHE A 94 2.07 -6.88 -23.99
C PHE A 94 1.28 -5.63 -23.61
N ASN A 95 0.69 -4.95 -24.59
CA ASN A 95 -0.09 -3.73 -24.36
C ASN A 95 -1.27 -3.99 -23.43
N ASN A 96 -1.99 -5.10 -23.62
CA ASN A 96 -3.08 -5.51 -22.74
C ASN A 96 -2.60 -5.73 -21.30
N SER A 97 -1.48 -6.44 -21.11
CA SER A 97 -0.92 -6.67 -19.77
C SER A 97 -0.38 -5.39 -19.13
N PHE A 98 0.21 -4.50 -19.91
CA PHE A 98 0.71 -3.21 -19.45
C PHE A 98 -0.42 -2.27 -18.99
N GLU A 99 -1.55 -2.26 -19.71
CA GLU A 99 -2.74 -1.50 -19.33
C GLU A 99 -3.29 -1.96 -17.96
N GLU A 100 -3.29 -3.27 -17.70
CA GLU A 100 -3.70 -3.79 -16.38
C GLU A 100 -2.75 -3.35 -15.26
N ILE A 101 -1.44 -3.31 -15.52
CA ILE A 101 -0.48 -2.76 -14.54
C ILE A 101 -0.80 -1.29 -14.26
N TYR A 102 -1.10 -0.51 -15.30
CA TYR A 102 -1.43 0.91 -15.15
C TYR A 102 -2.65 1.10 -14.23
N LYS A 103 -3.70 0.29 -14.40
CA LYS A 103 -4.87 0.30 -13.52
C LYS A 103 -4.52 -0.06 -12.08
N LEU A 104 -3.73 -1.12 -11.87
CA LEU A 104 -3.32 -1.57 -10.54
C LEU A 104 -2.45 -0.53 -9.82
N GLU A 105 -1.55 0.15 -10.54
CA GLU A 105 -0.75 1.25 -9.99
C GLU A 105 -1.61 2.45 -9.61
N ALA A 106 -2.63 2.78 -10.39
CA ALA A 106 -3.57 3.83 -10.05
C ALA A 106 -4.34 3.47 -8.76
N TYR A 107 -4.85 2.25 -8.64
CA TYR A 107 -5.49 1.79 -7.40
C TYR A 107 -4.52 1.84 -6.21
N ARG A 108 -3.27 1.39 -6.39
CA ARG A 108 -2.23 1.47 -5.36
C ARG A 108 -2.08 2.91 -4.86
N MET A 109 -1.96 3.88 -5.77
CA MET A 109 -1.84 5.30 -5.42
C MET A 109 -3.10 5.87 -4.76
N MET A 110 -4.30 5.41 -5.14
CA MET A 110 -5.54 5.83 -4.50
C MET A 110 -5.68 5.27 -3.07
N THR A 111 -5.06 4.12 -2.81
CA THR A 111 -5.05 3.47 -1.48
C THR A 111 -3.82 3.82 -0.65
N GLU A 112 -2.85 4.57 -1.20
CA GLU A 112 -1.74 5.11 -0.39
C GLU A 112 -2.35 5.95 0.73
N TYR A 113 -2.18 5.47 1.96
CA TYR A 113 -2.58 6.21 3.15
C TYR A 113 -1.91 7.57 3.09
N LYS A 114 -2.71 8.62 2.89
CA LYS A 114 -2.26 9.97 3.16
C LYS A 114 -2.31 10.09 4.67
N PRO A 115 -1.17 10.25 5.37
CA PRO A 115 -1.24 10.66 6.76
C PRO A 115 -2.07 11.93 6.77
N VAL A 116 -3.24 11.85 7.39
CA VAL A 116 -3.99 13.04 7.76
C VAL A 116 -3.00 13.79 8.64
N GLU A 117 -2.52 14.94 8.19
CA GLU A 117 -1.82 15.83 9.11
C GLU A 117 -2.78 16.01 10.29
N PRO A 118 -2.40 15.63 11.52
CA PRO A 118 -3.36 15.62 12.60
C PRO A 118 -3.75 17.07 12.89
N GLU A 119 -4.89 17.50 12.35
CA GLU A 119 -5.70 18.59 12.91
C GLU A 119 -6.35 18.17 14.23
N HIS A 120 -6.21 16.90 14.62
CA HIS A 120 -6.66 16.40 15.90
C HIS A 120 -5.79 16.97 17.03
N ASN A 121 -6.45 17.60 18.00
CA ASN A 121 -5.84 18.05 19.24
C ASN A 121 -5.34 16.82 20.02
N VAL A 122 -4.11 16.39 19.74
CA VAL A 122 -3.45 15.31 20.47
C VAL A 122 -3.58 15.59 21.97
N PRO A 123 -4.10 14.63 22.76
CA PRO A 123 -4.27 14.82 24.19
C PRO A 123 -2.93 15.17 24.85
N LYS A 124 -2.99 16.00 25.90
CA LYS A 124 -1.76 16.41 26.59
C LYS A 124 -1.05 15.19 27.18
N GLY A 125 0.28 15.22 27.13
CA GLY A 125 1.13 14.13 27.62
C GLY A 125 1.50 13.08 26.57
N PHE A 126 0.81 13.03 25.42
CA PHE A 126 1.18 12.11 24.33
C PHE A 126 2.39 12.63 23.55
N THR A 127 3.25 11.71 23.13
CA THR A 127 4.46 11.96 22.34
C THR A 127 4.31 11.34 20.95
N ARG A 128 4.79 12.02 19.92
CA ARG A 128 4.74 11.53 18.53
C ARG A 128 5.88 10.55 18.24
N TYR A 129 5.52 9.37 17.75
CA TYR A 129 6.43 8.31 17.32
C TYR A 129 6.30 8.06 15.82
N ASN A 130 7.45 7.88 15.15
CA ASN A 130 7.49 7.50 13.74
C ASN A 130 7.45 5.98 13.62
N GLY A 131 6.34 5.45 13.10
CA GLY A 131 6.20 4.03 12.79
C GLY A 131 6.82 3.64 11.45
N VAL A 132 6.99 2.34 11.23
CA VAL A 132 7.44 1.79 9.94
C VAL A 132 6.51 2.19 8.79
N ASN A 133 5.20 2.24 9.07
CA ASN A 133 4.17 2.52 8.05
C ASN A 133 3.29 3.73 8.37
N ILE A 134 3.21 4.17 9.64
CA ILE A 134 2.34 5.28 10.08
C ILE A 134 2.99 6.03 11.25
N THR A 135 2.73 7.32 11.38
CA THR A 135 3.01 8.09 12.61
C THR A 135 1.92 7.81 13.65
N ARG A 136 2.29 7.75 14.94
CA ARG A 136 1.34 7.55 16.03
C ARG A 136 1.68 8.47 17.18
N ASP A 137 0.67 8.96 17.88
CA ASP A 137 0.86 9.66 19.15
C ASP A 137 0.61 8.65 20.29
N ALA A 138 1.51 8.57 21.26
CA ALA A 138 1.39 7.62 22.35
C ALA A 138 1.89 8.18 23.69
N TYR A 139 1.30 7.70 24.77
CA TYR A 139 1.74 7.94 26.14
C TYR A 139 2.31 6.64 26.71
N GLN A 140 3.56 6.69 27.18
CA GLN A 140 4.18 5.55 27.86
C GLN A 140 3.72 5.50 29.32
N LEU A 141 3.14 4.37 29.72
CA LEU A 141 2.65 4.14 31.07
C LEU A 141 3.80 4.09 32.07
N LYS A 142 3.65 4.85 33.15
CA LYS A 142 4.55 4.85 34.31
C LYS A 142 4.02 3.91 35.39
N ASP A 143 4.84 3.69 36.42
CA ASP A 143 4.47 2.89 37.60
C ASP A 143 3.16 3.39 38.25
N GLU A 144 3.04 4.71 38.43
CA GLU A 144 1.85 5.34 39.01
C GLU A 144 0.58 5.11 38.19
N ASP A 145 0.68 5.13 36.86
CA ASP A 145 -0.47 4.99 35.97
C ASP A 145 -1.12 3.61 36.08
N THR A 146 -0.29 2.58 36.18
CA THR A 146 -0.77 1.19 36.28
C THR A 146 -1.47 0.85 37.58
N ASN A 147 -1.25 1.66 38.62
CA ASN A 147 -1.95 1.52 39.89
C ASN A 147 -3.24 2.36 39.94
N ASN A 148 -3.39 3.32 39.02
CA ASN A 148 -4.42 4.37 39.11
C ASN A 148 -5.43 4.36 37.96
N PHE A 149 -5.32 3.45 36.98
CA PHE A 149 -6.35 3.33 35.95
C PHE A 149 -7.58 2.56 36.46
N GLY A 150 -8.77 3.03 36.07
CA GLY A 150 -10.04 2.39 36.40
C GLY A 150 -10.58 1.56 35.23
N VAL A 151 -10.93 0.29 35.48
CA VAL A 151 -11.66 -0.52 34.49
C VAL A 151 -13.12 -0.07 34.47
N ILE A 152 -13.60 0.41 33.30
CA ILE A 152 -14.94 0.97 33.14
C ILE A 152 -15.89 0.06 32.34
N GLY A 153 -15.41 -1.10 31.91
CA GLY A 153 -16.20 -2.10 31.19
C GLY A 153 -15.32 -3.25 30.69
N SER A 154 -15.94 -4.18 29.96
CA SER A 154 -15.19 -5.25 29.31
C SER A 154 -14.26 -4.66 28.24
N GLY A 155 -12.95 -4.86 28.41
CA GLY A 155 -11.93 -4.38 27.48
C GLY A 155 -11.79 -2.86 27.41
N ARG A 156 -12.26 -2.11 28.42
CA ARG A 156 -12.15 -0.64 28.46
C ARG A 156 -11.71 -0.14 29.83
N ALA A 157 -10.78 0.80 29.82
CA ALA A 157 -10.24 1.45 31.00
C ALA A 157 -10.21 2.97 30.82
N MET A 158 -9.99 3.67 31.93
CA MET A 158 -9.86 5.11 32.00
C MET A 158 -8.66 5.46 32.87
N LEU A 159 -7.84 6.39 32.40
CA LEU A 159 -6.64 6.88 33.09
C LEU A 159 -6.59 8.41 32.98
N GLU A 160 -6.18 9.09 34.05
CA GLU A 160 -5.90 10.51 33.98
C GLU A 160 -4.49 10.74 33.44
N ILE A 161 -4.37 11.46 32.32
CA ILE A 161 -3.09 11.84 31.72
C ILE A 161 -3.08 13.36 31.58
N ALA A 162 -2.11 14.01 32.22
CA ALA A 162 -1.95 15.48 32.18
C ALA A 162 -3.22 16.29 32.54
N GLY A 163 -4.05 15.76 33.45
CA GLY A 163 -5.30 16.38 33.89
C GLY A 163 -6.52 16.07 33.01
N GLU A 164 -6.37 15.21 32.00
CA GLU A 164 -7.45 14.80 31.10
C GLU A 164 -7.80 13.32 31.34
N GLN A 165 -9.09 13.00 31.38
CA GLN A 165 -9.59 11.63 31.55
C GLN A 165 -9.60 10.91 30.20
N ILE A 166 -8.61 10.04 29.98
CA ILE A 166 -8.42 9.31 28.74
C ILE A 166 -9.07 7.93 28.85
N LYS A 167 -10.06 7.66 28.00
CA LYS A 167 -10.67 6.34 27.86
C LYS A 167 -9.95 5.57 26.78
N PHE A 168 -9.60 4.32 27.05
CA PHE A 168 -8.90 3.48 26.09
C PHE A 168 -9.41 2.04 26.11
N SER A 169 -9.30 1.37 24.98
CA SER A 169 -9.60 -0.05 24.83
C SER A 169 -8.36 -0.90 25.09
N PHE A 170 -8.53 -2.10 25.65
CA PHE A 170 -7.44 -3.04 25.85
C PHE A 170 -7.91 -4.47 25.55
N ASN A 171 -7.02 -5.27 24.94
CA ASN A 171 -7.31 -6.65 24.51
C ASN A 171 -6.63 -7.71 25.39
N CYS A 172 -5.93 -7.30 26.44
CA CYS A 172 -5.34 -8.18 27.45
C CYS A 172 -6.23 -8.25 28.70
N GLN A 173 -5.81 -9.02 29.71
CA GLN A 173 -6.38 -8.85 31.05
C GLN A 173 -5.87 -7.56 31.67
N SER A 174 -6.69 -6.86 32.48
CA SER A 174 -6.29 -5.58 33.08
C SER A 174 -5.03 -5.68 33.93
N ASN A 175 -4.81 -6.81 34.62
CA ASN A 175 -3.60 -7.10 35.41
C ASN A 175 -2.34 -7.36 34.56
N GLN A 176 -2.45 -7.37 33.23
CA GLN A 176 -1.32 -7.52 32.31
C GLN A 176 -0.85 -6.18 31.75
N ILE A 177 -1.60 -5.10 31.97
CA ILE A 177 -1.17 -3.73 31.66
C ILE A 177 -0.10 -3.35 32.68
N LYS A 178 1.09 -2.98 32.21
CA LYS A 178 2.26 -2.77 33.06
C LYS A 178 3.04 -1.51 32.67
N PRO A 179 3.91 -1.01 33.57
CA PRO A 179 4.79 0.11 33.26
C PRO A 179 5.66 -0.20 32.05
N GLY A 180 5.88 0.81 31.20
CA GLY A 180 6.56 0.68 29.92
C GLY A 180 5.66 0.36 28.72
N ASP A 181 4.44 -0.15 28.95
CA ASP A 181 3.42 -0.26 27.90
C ASP A 181 2.94 1.13 27.44
N PHE A 182 2.19 1.19 26.34
CA PHE A 182 1.75 2.43 25.72
C PHE A 182 0.23 2.51 25.63
N ILE A 183 -0.30 3.72 25.85
CA ILE A 183 -1.62 4.11 25.36
C ILE A 183 -1.41 4.83 24.03
N VAL A 184 -1.97 4.28 22.96
CA VAL A 184 -1.83 4.79 21.59
C VAL A 184 -3.09 5.57 21.22
N TYR A 185 -2.91 6.78 20.73
CA TYR A 185 -3.95 7.65 20.21
C TYR A 185 -3.88 7.64 18.68
N LEU A 186 -4.97 7.23 18.04
CA LEU A 186 -5.17 7.40 16.59
C LEU A 186 -6.11 8.58 16.31
N ASP A 187 -7.25 8.60 17.00
CA ASP A 187 -8.23 9.68 17.00
C ASP A 187 -9.07 9.62 18.29
N ASP A 188 -10.08 10.49 18.42
CA ASP A 188 -10.94 10.59 19.60
C ASP A 188 -11.83 9.36 19.83
N GLU A 189 -12.03 8.52 18.80
CA GLU A 189 -12.81 7.29 18.87
C GLU A 189 -11.93 6.04 19.05
N ASP A 190 -10.66 6.09 18.64
CA ASP A 190 -9.70 4.98 18.67
C ASP A 190 -8.44 5.29 19.50
N ILE A 191 -8.58 5.02 20.80
CA ILE A 191 -7.49 5.04 21.78
C ILE A 191 -7.35 3.65 22.39
N TYR A 192 -6.15 3.07 22.37
CA TYR A 192 -5.97 1.68 22.80
C TYR A 192 -4.63 1.40 23.50
N HIS A 193 -4.61 0.37 24.33
CA HIS A 193 -3.40 -0.17 24.97
C HIS A 193 -2.58 -1.03 24.00
N CYS A 194 -1.28 -0.81 24.00
CA CYS A 194 -0.29 -1.56 23.24
C CYS A 194 0.87 -1.94 24.17
N SER A 195 1.27 -3.21 24.17
CA SER A 195 2.42 -3.61 24.98
C SER A 195 3.71 -2.99 24.45
N GLU A 196 4.68 -2.76 25.34
CA GLU A 196 6.00 -2.20 25.00
C GLU A 196 6.63 -2.95 23.82
N LYS A 197 6.66 -4.29 23.90
CA LYS A 197 7.22 -5.15 22.85
C LYS A 197 6.59 -4.88 21.49
N VAL A 198 5.25 -4.87 21.41
CA VAL A 198 4.53 -4.67 20.15
C VAL A 198 4.71 -3.25 19.64
N PHE A 199 4.80 -2.27 20.55
CA PHE A 199 5.01 -0.89 20.18
C PHE A 199 6.41 -0.68 19.57
N THR A 200 7.44 -1.22 20.21
CA THR A 200 8.83 -1.11 19.73
C THR A 200 9.07 -1.88 18.44
N GLU A 201 8.39 -3.01 18.20
CA GLU A 201 8.45 -3.72 16.91
C GLU A 201 7.86 -2.91 15.75
N ARG A 202 6.96 -1.96 16.03
CA ARG A 202 6.20 -1.21 15.02
C ARG A 202 6.67 0.22 14.81
N ASN A 203 7.55 0.73 15.69
CA ASN A 203 8.01 2.11 15.68
C ASN A 203 9.53 2.23 15.83
N TYR A 204 10.08 3.30 15.25
CA TYR A 204 11.44 3.72 15.51
C TYR A 204 11.45 4.46 16.86
N VAL A 205 11.52 3.69 17.95
CA VAL A 205 11.58 4.20 19.34
C VAL A 205 13.02 4.53 19.71
#